data_AF-A0A061AIU0-F1
#
_entry.id   AF-A0A061AIU0-F1
#
_cell.length_a   1.000
_cell.length_b   1.000
_cell.length_c   1.000
_cell.angle_alpha   90.00
_cell.angle_beta   90.00
_cell.angle_gamma   90.00
#
_symmetry.space_group_name_H-M   'P 1'
#
loop_
_entity.id
_entity.type
_entity.pdbx_description
1 polymer ?
#
loop_
_entity_poly.entity_id
_entity_poly.type
_entity_poly.pdbx_seq_one_letter_code
_entity_poly.pdbx_strand_id
1 'polypeptide(L)'
;MITHTCPCTPITVITSTSNTCAGGTLHDNPFSVRTPVFMSSQCETLVVLKASNIRNNFFTLATDGEQAQGSIGYIDTSGTCRQSDITVTDGASAVGSNGQFLKYSLTCNLNTLRFDGTVAGVAMTNVVSFAQYY
;
A
#
# COMPACT_ATOMS: atom_id res chain seq x y z
N MET A 1 7.36 20.33 28.24
CA MET A 1 7.19 20.17 26.79
C MET A 1 6.34 18.94 26.58
N ILE A 2 5.06 19.09 26.24
CA ILE A 2 4.17 17.94 26.01
C ILE A 2 4.50 17.40 24.63
N THR A 3 5.22 16.27 24.57
CA THR A 3 5.36 15.50 23.33
C THR A 3 4.01 14.85 23.05
N HIS A 4 3.20 15.45 22.18
CA HIS A 4 2.05 14.74 21.62
C HIS A 4 2.59 13.67 20.67
N THR A 5 2.94 12.50 21.22
CA THR A 5 3.32 11.34 20.41
C THR A 5 2.05 10.79 19.78
N CYS A 6 2.09 10.57 18.46
CA CYS A 6 0.98 9.94 17.75
C CYS A 6 0.64 8.59 18.41
N PRO A 7 -0.62 8.38 18.83
CA PRO A 7 -1.00 7.19 19.59
C PRO A 7 -1.23 5.97 18.69
N CYS A 8 -1.24 6.15 17.36
CA CYS A 8 -1.42 5.04 16.43
C CYS A 8 -0.21 4.12 16.35
N THR A 9 -0.48 2.82 16.29
CA THR A 9 0.56 1.80 16.12
C THR A 9 1.07 1.79 14.67
N PRO A 10 2.39 1.85 14.43
CA PRO A 10 2.96 1.82 13.08
C PRO A 10 2.52 0.59 12.26
N ILE A 11 2.29 0.79 10.97
CA ILE A 11 1.93 -0.30 10.04
C ILE A 11 3.18 -1.14 9.73
N THR A 12 3.02 -2.46 9.74
CA THR A 12 4.04 -3.45 9.38
C THR A 12 3.89 -3.93 7.93
N VAL A 13 4.81 -4.76 7.44
CA VAL A 13 4.70 -5.33 6.08
C VAL A 13 4.09 -6.73 6.11
N ILE A 14 3.27 -7.05 5.11
CA ILE A 14 2.89 -8.44 4.82
C ILE A 14 4.07 -9.11 4.11
N THR A 15 4.49 -10.27 4.60
CA THR A 15 5.58 -11.08 4.04
C THR A 15 5.00 -12.34 3.40
N SER A 16 5.83 -13.12 2.69
CA SER A 16 5.43 -14.43 2.17
C SER A 16 4.95 -15.41 3.25
N THR A 17 5.37 -15.24 4.50
CA THR A 17 4.97 -16.09 5.63
C THR A 17 3.75 -15.57 6.40
N SER A 18 3.50 -14.26 6.39
CA SER A 18 2.33 -13.65 7.04
C SER A 18 1.17 -13.37 6.09
N ASN A 19 1.33 -13.69 4.80
CA ASN A 19 0.29 -13.49 3.80
C ASN A 19 -0.86 -14.48 4.00
N THR A 20 -1.99 -13.96 4.46
CA THR A 20 -3.26 -14.68 4.57
C THR A 20 -4.30 -14.18 3.57
N CYS A 21 -3.92 -13.32 2.63
CA CYS A 21 -4.82 -12.81 1.61
C CYS A 21 -5.20 -13.93 0.64
N ALA A 22 -6.51 -14.10 0.39
CA ALA A 22 -6.98 -14.85 -0.76
C ALA A 22 -6.55 -14.08 -2.02
N GLY A 23 -5.73 -14.71 -2.86
CA GLY A 23 -5.05 -14.07 -3.99
C GLY A 23 -5.97 -13.21 -4.86
N GLY A 24 -5.47 -12.05 -5.26
CA GLY A 24 -6.11 -11.17 -6.23
C GLY A 24 -5.96 -11.74 -7.64
N THR A 25 -6.77 -11.24 -8.58
CA THR A 25 -6.78 -11.79 -9.95
C THR A 25 -5.55 -11.42 -10.79
N LEU A 26 -4.77 -10.41 -10.38
CA LEU A 26 -3.63 -9.89 -11.16
C LEU A 26 -2.25 -10.31 -10.63
N HIS A 27 -2.06 -10.37 -9.31
CA HIS A 27 -0.75 -10.61 -8.68
C HIS A 27 -0.91 -11.32 -7.33
N ASP A 28 -0.15 -12.38 -7.05
CA ASP A 28 -0.33 -13.20 -5.84
C ASP A 28 0.83 -13.13 -4.84
N ASN A 29 2.01 -12.67 -5.26
CA ASN A 29 3.17 -12.64 -4.38
C ASN A 29 3.28 -11.29 -3.66
N PRO A 30 3.28 -11.26 -2.32
CA PRO A 30 3.44 -10.03 -1.58
C PRO A 30 4.84 -9.46 -1.80
N PHE A 31 4.88 -8.21 -2.23
CA PHE A 31 6.07 -7.41 -2.43
C PHE A 31 5.86 -6.01 -1.84
N SER A 32 6.53 -5.73 -0.73
CA SER A 32 6.59 -4.39 -0.17
C SER A 32 7.89 -3.72 -0.56
N VAL A 33 7.78 -2.57 -1.22
CA VAL A 33 8.91 -1.72 -1.59
C VAL A 33 9.72 -1.33 -0.36
N ARG A 34 8.99 -0.94 0.70
CA ARG A 34 9.47 -0.50 2.00
C ARG A 34 8.36 -0.72 3.03
N THR A 35 8.74 -0.83 4.29
CA THR A 35 7.80 -0.66 5.40
C THR A 35 7.18 0.75 5.33
N PRO A 36 5.86 0.89 5.53
CA PRO A 36 5.22 2.20 5.57
C PRO A 36 5.93 3.15 6.53
N VAL A 37 6.22 4.37 6.07
CA VAL A 37 7.04 5.32 6.82
C VAL A 37 6.15 6.02 7.85
N PHE A 38 6.38 5.75 9.12
CA PHE A 38 5.63 6.39 10.21
C PHE A 38 6.15 7.80 10.48
N MET A 39 5.31 8.80 10.25
CA MET A 39 5.59 10.23 10.48
C MET A 39 4.94 10.66 11.80
N SER A 40 5.65 10.43 12.90
CA SER A 40 5.13 10.65 14.26
C SER A 40 4.70 12.10 14.55
N SER A 41 5.29 13.09 13.87
CA SER A 41 4.94 14.52 14.02
C SER A 41 3.62 14.91 13.35
N GLN A 42 3.24 14.21 12.28
CA GLN A 42 2.00 14.45 11.53
C GLN A 42 0.92 13.42 11.87
N CYS A 43 1.27 12.38 12.62
CA CYS A 43 0.40 11.26 12.95
C CYS A 43 -0.15 10.57 11.69
N GLU A 44 0.74 10.44 10.70
CA GLU A 44 0.48 9.84 9.41
C GLU A 44 1.46 8.70 9.15
N THR A 45 1.09 7.80 8.25
CA THR A 45 1.99 6.80 7.70
C THR A 45 1.96 6.83 6.18
N LEU A 46 3.14 6.85 5.58
CA LEU A 46 3.29 6.92 4.14
C LEU A 46 3.47 5.51 3.55
N VAL A 47 2.55 5.11 2.72
CA VAL A 47 2.61 3.91 1.89
C VAL A 47 3.24 4.26 0.55
N VAL A 48 4.24 3.48 0.14
CA VAL A 48 4.94 3.66 -1.14
C VAL A 48 4.72 2.45 -2.01
N LEU A 49 4.06 2.64 -3.15
CA LEU A 49 3.94 1.63 -4.19
C LEU A 49 5.04 1.86 -5.23
N LYS A 50 5.54 0.78 -5.82
CA LYS A 50 6.53 0.85 -6.88
C LYS A 50 5.90 0.37 -8.16
N ALA A 51 5.77 1.25 -9.13
CA ALA A 51 5.21 0.89 -10.43
C ALA A 51 6.22 0.07 -11.25
N SER A 52 7.50 0.44 -11.19
CA SER A 52 8.55 -0.14 -12.04
C SER A 52 9.97 -0.01 -11.46
N ASN A 53 10.91 -0.72 -12.05
CA ASN A 53 12.36 -0.52 -11.89
C ASN A 53 13.11 -0.91 -13.16
N ILE A 54 14.43 -0.74 -13.16
CA ILE A 54 15.30 -1.04 -14.31
C ILE A 54 15.26 -2.51 -14.78
N ARG A 55 14.79 -3.43 -13.92
CA ARG A 55 14.69 -4.88 -14.18
C ARG A 55 13.25 -5.35 -14.38
N ASN A 56 12.31 -4.85 -13.59
CA ASN A 56 10.95 -5.37 -13.51
C ASN A 56 9.90 -4.26 -13.47
N ASN A 57 8.77 -4.50 -14.14
CA ASN A 57 7.53 -3.77 -13.92
C ASN A 57 6.69 -4.52 -12.89
N PHE A 58 6.10 -3.80 -11.93
CA PHE A 58 5.21 -4.39 -10.92
C PHE A 58 3.74 -4.10 -11.22
N PHE A 59 3.48 -3.16 -12.13
CA PHE A 59 2.16 -2.92 -12.69
C PHE A 59 2.12 -3.34 -14.16
N THR A 60 0.94 -3.73 -14.60
CA THR A 60 0.64 -4.09 -15.99
C THR A 60 -0.10 -2.93 -16.64
N LEU A 61 0.31 -2.51 -17.84
CA LEU A 61 -0.45 -1.52 -18.62
C LEU A 61 -1.78 -2.15 -19.05
N ALA A 62 -2.87 -1.44 -18.80
CA ALA A 62 -4.18 -1.79 -19.34
C ALA A 62 -4.18 -1.66 -20.87
N THR A 63 -5.19 -2.25 -21.51
CA THR A 63 -5.29 -2.31 -22.98
C THR A 63 -5.41 -0.93 -23.64
N ASP A 64 -5.85 0.08 -22.88
CA ASP A 64 -5.92 1.48 -23.33
C ASP A 64 -4.56 2.19 -23.34
N GLY A 65 -3.54 1.63 -22.67
CA GLY A 65 -2.21 2.25 -22.51
C GLY A 65 -2.20 3.48 -21.59
N GLU A 66 -3.35 3.86 -21.03
CA GLU A 66 -3.53 5.06 -20.21
C GLU A 66 -3.73 4.73 -18.72
N GLN A 67 -3.84 3.44 -18.38
CA GLN A 67 -4.02 2.98 -17.01
C GLN A 67 -2.99 1.90 -16.66
N ALA A 68 -2.44 1.95 -15.44
CA ALA A 68 -1.63 0.88 -14.88
C ALA A 68 -2.44 0.08 -13.86
N GLN A 69 -2.43 -1.23 -13.98
CA GLN A 69 -3.09 -2.18 -13.10
C GLN A 69 -2.07 -2.85 -12.18
N GLY A 70 -2.40 -3.01 -10.91
CA GLY A 70 -1.62 -3.77 -9.96
C GLY A 70 -2.50 -4.30 -8.84
N SER A 71 -1.91 -4.89 -7.81
CA SER A 71 -2.68 -5.32 -6.63
C SER A 71 -1.99 -4.86 -5.36
N ILE A 72 -2.80 -4.51 -4.37
CA ILE A 72 -2.36 -4.19 -3.02
C ILE A 72 -3.21 -4.97 -2.03
N GLY A 73 -2.69 -5.16 -0.83
CA GLY A 73 -3.44 -5.77 0.24
C GLY A 73 -3.02 -5.27 1.61
N TYR A 74 -3.95 -5.43 2.54
CA TYR A 74 -3.77 -5.00 3.91
C TYR A 74 -4.44 -5.99 4.87
N ILE A 75 -3.87 -6.10 6.07
CA ILE A 75 -4.47 -6.83 7.19
C ILE A 75 -5.02 -5.80 8.16
N ASP A 76 -6.29 -5.95 8.52
CA ASP A 76 -6.95 -5.11 9.53
C ASP A 76 -6.79 -5.69 10.94
N THR A 77 -7.27 -4.97 11.96
CA THR A 77 -7.23 -5.43 13.36
C THR A 77 -8.04 -6.69 13.65
N SER A 78 -8.95 -7.10 12.76
CA SER A 78 -9.65 -8.38 12.88
C SER A 78 -8.80 -9.57 12.41
N GLY A 79 -7.62 -9.32 11.83
CA GLY A 79 -6.77 -10.33 11.22
C GLY A 79 -7.21 -10.72 9.81
N THR A 80 -8.21 -10.03 9.24
CA THR A 80 -8.68 -10.28 7.88
C THR A 80 -7.73 -9.62 6.90
N CYS A 81 -7.14 -10.42 6.00
CA CYS A 81 -6.34 -9.91 4.89
C CYS A 81 -7.25 -9.63 3.69
N ARG A 82 -7.20 -8.40 3.19
CA ARG A 82 -7.97 -7.97 2.03
C ARG A 82 -6.99 -7.57 0.94
N GLN A 83 -7.09 -8.27 -0.18
CA GLN A 83 -6.38 -7.90 -1.39
C GLN A 83 -7.36 -7.24 -2.36
N SER A 84 -6.89 -6.25 -3.10
CA SER A 84 -7.69 -5.52 -4.08
C SER A 84 -6.82 -5.15 -5.27
N ASP A 85 -7.40 -5.31 -6.45
CA ASP A 85 -6.80 -4.81 -7.67
C ASP A 85 -6.98 -3.30 -7.71
N ILE A 86 -5.92 -2.61 -8.12
CA ILE A 86 -5.85 -1.16 -8.20
C ILE A 86 -5.57 -0.73 -9.62
N THR A 87 -6.13 0.41 -9.95
CA THR A 87 -5.93 1.06 -11.24
C THR A 87 -5.41 2.46 -11.00
N VAL A 88 -4.32 2.82 -11.65
CA VAL A 88 -3.66 4.11 -11.47
C VAL A 88 -3.49 4.78 -12.82
N THR A 89 -4.14 5.93 -12.97
CA THR A 89 -4.09 6.78 -14.17
C THR A 89 -2.81 7.62 -14.20
N ASP A 90 -2.49 8.31 -13.10
CA ASP A 90 -1.25 9.10 -12.94
C ASP A 90 0.04 8.26 -12.83
N GLY A 91 -0.07 6.95 -13.09
CA GLY A 91 1.04 5.99 -13.08
C GLY A 91 1.09 5.12 -14.33
N ALA A 92 0.25 5.33 -15.34
CA ALA A 92 0.30 4.53 -16.57
C ALA A 92 1.58 4.77 -17.37
N SER A 93 1.98 6.04 -17.50
CA SER A 93 3.28 6.46 -18.04
C SER A 93 4.48 6.03 -17.17
N ALA A 94 4.21 5.46 -15.98
CA ALA A 94 5.22 4.95 -15.05
C ALA A 94 5.68 3.52 -15.34
N VAL A 95 4.93 2.78 -16.16
CA VAL A 95 5.24 1.40 -16.52
C VAL A 95 6.36 1.41 -17.58
N GLY A 96 7.57 1.02 -17.19
CA GLY A 96 8.78 1.16 -18.01
C GLY A 96 10.06 1.25 -17.16
N SER A 97 11.24 1.34 -17.80
CA SER A 97 12.55 1.17 -17.13
C SER A 97 13.03 2.33 -16.24
N ASN A 98 12.23 3.40 -16.09
CA ASN A 98 12.67 4.62 -15.42
C ASN A 98 12.48 4.63 -13.89
N GLY A 99 11.85 3.60 -13.32
CA GLY A 99 11.73 3.43 -11.88
C GLY A 99 10.88 4.51 -11.21
N GLN A 100 9.59 4.24 -11.06
CA GLN A 100 8.66 5.19 -10.46
C GLN A 100 7.99 4.66 -9.19
N PHE A 101 7.67 5.61 -8.29
CA PHE A 101 7.04 5.35 -7.01
C PHE A 101 5.80 6.22 -6.83
N LEU A 102 4.71 5.61 -6.36
CA LEU A 102 3.49 6.29 -5.97
C LEU A 102 3.42 6.34 -4.45
N LYS A 103 2.92 7.44 -3.92
CA LYS A 103 2.93 7.73 -2.48
C LYS A 103 1.52 8.05 -2.01
N TYR A 104 1.09 7.41 -0.94
CA TYR A 104 -0.21 7.62 -0.30
C TYR A 104 -0.01 7.78 1.20
N SER A 105 -0.73 8.71 1.82
CA SER A 105 -0.76 8.85 3.28
C SER A 105 -2.01 8.18 3.85
N LEU A 106 -1.84 7.50 4.98
CA LEU A 106 -2.92 7.09 5.86
C LEU A 106 -2.81 7.90 7.14
N THR A 107 -3.94 8.31 7.69
CA THR A 107 -4.01 9.18 8.87
C THR A 107 -4.43 8.37 10.08
N CYS A 108 -3.90 8.73 11.25
CA CYS A 108 -4.28 8.09 12.50
C CYS A 108 -5.74 8.39 12.88
N ASN A 109 -6.52 7.34 13.07
CA ASN A 109 -7.84 7.40 13.68
C ASN A 109 -7.72 7.32 15.21
N LEU A 110 -8.09 8.39 15.90
CA LEU A 110 -7.97 8.49 17.36
C LEU A 110 -8.98 7.64 18.14
N ASN A 111 -10.01 7.11 17.49
CA ASN A 111 -10.96 6.19 18.13
C ASN A 111 -10.44 4.75 18.16
N THR A 112 -9.73 4.34 17.12
CA THR A 112 -9.24 2.96 16.97
C THR A 112 -7.74 2.82 17.21
N LEU A 113 -7.02 3.95 17.28
CA LEU A 113 -5.56 4.02 17.41
C LEU A 113 -4.85 3.27 16.28
N ARG A 114 -5.46 3.30 15.09
CA ARG A 114 -4.95 2.69 13.84
C ARG A 114 -5.05 3.66 12.68
N PHE A 115 -4.38 3.31 11.59
CA PHE A 115 -4.33 4.12 10.39
C PHE A 115 -5.46 3.77 9.42
N ASP A 116 -6.12 4.80 8.93
CA ASP A 116 -7.20 4.75 7.95
C ASP A 116 -6.88 5.68 6.77
N GLY A 117 -7.48 5.43 5.61
CA GLY A 117 -7.33 6.30 4.45
C GLY A 117 -7.62 5.59 3.15
N THR A 118 -7.04 6.08 2.05
CA THR A 118 -7.25 5.51 0.71
C THR A 118 -5.93 5.39 -0.03
N VAL A 119 -5.65 4.19 -0.54
CA VAL A 119 -4.45 3.90 -1.35
C VAL A 119 -4.90 3.47 -2.73
N ALA A 120 -4.56 4.25 -3.75
CA ALA A 120 -4.93 3.98 -5.15
C ALA A 120 -6.42 3.63 -5.34
N GLY A 121 -7.31 4.35 -4.67
CA GLY A 121 -8.78 4.15 -4.73
C GLY A 121 -9.33 3.10 -3.76
N VAL A 122 -8.49 2.33 -3.08
CA VAL A 122 -8.91 1.34 -2.08
C VAL A 122 -9.00 1.99 -0.70
N ALA A 123 -10.21 2.07 -0.15
CA ALA A 123 -10.43 2.52 1.21
C ALA A 123 -9.93 1.46 2.20
N MET A 124 -9.12 1.90 3.16
CA MET A 124 -8.51 1.05 4.19
C MET A 124 -8.86 1.58 5.57
N THR A 125 -9.18 0.66 6.47
CA THR A 125 -9.53 0.96 7.85
C THR A 125 -8.84 -0.02 8.79
N ASN A 126 -8.42 0.47 9.95
CA ASN A 126 -7.78 -0.29 11.01
C ASN A 126 -6.54 -1.06 10.54
N VAL A 127 -5.70 -0.44 9.71
CA VAL A 127 -4.59 -1.14 9.06
C VAL A 127 -3.51 -1.54 10.08
N VAL A 128 -3.09 -2.80 10.03
CA VAL A 128 -2.02 -3.42 10.84
C VAL A 128 -0.80 -3.73 9.99
N SER A 129 -1.03 -4.32 8.82
CA SER A 129 0.02 -4.70 7.87
C SER A 129 -0.38 -4.35 6.45
N PHE A 130 0.59 -4.01 5.61
CA PHE A 130 0.38 -3.64 4.22
C PHE A 130 1.39 -4.33 3.29
N ALA A 131 0.95 -4.68 2.08
CA ALA A 131 1.83 -5.01 0.97
C ALA A 131 1.26 -4.62 -0.39
N GLN A 132 2.14 -4.31 -1.32
CA GLN A 132 1.85 -4.40 -2.75
C GLN A 132 2.05 -5.87 -3.18
N TYR A 133 1.47 -6.28 -4.30
CA TYR A 133 1.65 -7.61 -4.87
C TYR A 133 2.25 -7.51 -6.28
N TYR A 134 3.00 -8.54 -6.69
CA TYR A 134 3.57 -8.68 -8.03
C TYR A 134 3.44 -10.10 -8.59
#